data_AF-A0A9W4R5V2-F1
#
_entry.id   AF-A0A9W4R5V2-F1
#
_cell.length_a   1.000
_cell.length_b   1.000
_cell.length_c   1.000
_cell.angle_alpha   90.00
_cell.angle_beta   90.00
_cell.angle_gamma   90.00
#
_symmetry.space_group_name_H-M   'P 1'
#
loop_
_entity.id
_entity.type
_entity.pdbx_description
1 polymer ?
#
loop_
_entity_poly.entity_id
_entity_poly.type
_entity_poly.pdbx_seq_one_letter_code
_entity_poly.pdbx_strand_id
1 'polypeptide(L)' 'MAETRIDLAIEAGAKALHESAREKRQFSWEQSSEEWRRDLRSFVRPIVEAALESSDEFLAAATRRKPTPEDR' A
#
# COMPACT_ATOMS: atom_id res chain seq x y z
N MET A 1 -3.59 -11.49 -12.88
CA MET A 1 -4.76 -11.22 -12.01
C MET A 1 -5.18 -9.79 -12.29
N ALA A 2 -6.47 -9.44 -12.25
CA ALA A 2 -6.88 -8.05 -12.46
C ALA A 2 -6.14 -7.18 -11.43
N GLU A 3 -5.24 -6.30 -11.89
CA GLU A 3 -4.41 -5.46 -11.01
C GLU A 3 -5.28 -4.35 -10.45
N THR A 4 -6.02 -4.66 -9.41
CA THR A 4 -6.76 -3.64 -8.67
C THR A 4 -5.76 -2.74 -7.94
N ARG A 5 -6.13 -1.47 -7.72
CA ARG A 5 -5.32 -0.52 -6.93
C ARG A 5 -4.88 -1.12 -5.59
N ILE A 6 -5.78 -1.87 -4.95
CA ILE A 6 -5.53 -2.53 -3.68
C ILE A 6 -4.51 -3.67 -3.80
N ASP A 7 -4.59 -4.51 -4.84
CA ASP A 7 -3.61 -5.58 -5.06
C ASP A 7 -2.20 -5.02 -5.30
N LEU A 8 -2.09 -3.94 -6.07
CA LEU A 8 -0.82 -3.24 -6.31
C LEU A 8 -0.25 -2.63 -5.02
N ALA A 9 -1.09 -2.01 -4.20
CA ALA A 9 -0.68 -1.43 -2.93
C ALA A 9 -0.23 -2.51 -1.92
N ILE A 10 -0.90 -3.67 -1.91
CA ILE A 10 -0.54 -4.80 -1.07
C ILE A 10 0.80 -5.39 -1.49
N GLU A 11 1.03 -5.58 -2.80
CA GLU A 11 2.31 -6.06 -3.32
C GLU A 11 3.45 -5.09 -2.96
N ALA A 12 3.24 -3.78 -3.17
CA ALA A 12 4.21 -2.76 -2.81
C ALA A 12 4.51 -2.73 -1.31
N GLY A 13 3.47 -2.82 -0.47
CA GLY A 13 3.60 -2.86 0.99
C GLY A 13 4.36 -4.09 1.48
N ALA A 14 4.05 -5.27 0.92
CA ALA A 14 4.72 -6.52 1.27
C ALA A 14 6.19 -6.50 0.88
N LYS A 15 6.51 -6.03 -0.33
CA LYS A 15 7.88 -5.85 -0.80
C LYS A 15 8.66 -4.86 0.06
N ALA A 16 8.07 -3.71 0.38
CA ALA A 16 8.70 -2.70 1.22
C ALA A 16 9.00 -3.23 2.62
N LEU A 17 8.04 -3.93 3.24
CA LEU A 17 8.24 -4.57 4.54
C LEU A 17 9.39 -5.58 4.48
N HIS A 18 9.37 -6.50 3.52
CA HIS A 18 10.43 -7.49 3.33
C HIS A 18 11.79 -6.83 3.21
N GLU A 19 11.99 -5.94 2.25
CA GLU A 19 13.29 -5.32 2.01
C GLU A 19 13.77 -4.44 3.18
N SER A 20 12.85 -3.83 3.93
CA SER A 20 13.20 -3.04 5.11
C SER A 20 13.66 -3.90 6.29
N ALA A 21 13.11 -5.10 6.43
CA ALA A 21 13.42 -6.04 7.52
C ALA A 21 14.54 -7.03 7.15
N ARG A 22 14.87 -7.12 5.86
CA ARG A 22 15.79 -8.12 5.32
C ARG A 22 17.23 -7.90 5.79
N GLU A 23 17.87 -8.98 6.25
CA GLU A 23 19.31 -8.98 6.55
C GLU A 23 20.19 -9.23 5.31
N LYS A 24 21.48 -8.86 5.38
CA LYS A 24 22.44 -8.91 4.25
C LYS A 24 22.51 -10.25 3.49
N ARG A 25 22.17 -11.38 4.15
CA ARG A 25 22.26 -12.74 3.57
C ARG A 25 20.91 -13.40 3.30
N GLN A 26 19.80 -12.71 3.54
CA GLN A 26 18.46 -13.21 3.20
C GLN A 26 18.14 -12.91 1.73
N PHE A 27 17.30 -13.75 1.12
CA PHE A 27 16.85 -13.58 -0.27
C PHE A 27 16.11 -12.27 -0.49
N SER A 28 16.35 -11.59 -1.61
CA SER A 28 15.53 -10.43 -2.00
C SER A 28 14.08 -10.85 -2.23
N TRP A 29 13.18 -9.86 -2.32
CA TRP A 29 11.76 -10.10 -2.59
C TRP A 29 11.55 -11.00 -3.83
N GLU A 30 12.21 -10.67 -4.94
CA GLU A 30 12.09 -11.40 -6.20
C GLU A 30 12.64 -12.83 -6.14
N GLN A 31 13.62 -13.07 -5.25
CA GLN A 31 14.22 -14.38 -5.01
C GLN A 31 13.46 -15.21 -3.97
N SER A 32 12.51 -14.60 -3.26
CA SER A 32 11.74 -15.27 -2.23
C SER A 32 10.70 -16.20 -2.84
N SER A 33 10.40 -17.28 -2.11
CA SER A 33 9.36 -18.24 -2.52
C SER A 33 8.01 -17.54 -2.66
N GLU A 34 7.18 -18.05 -3.56
CA GLU A 34 5.82 -17.53 -3.72
C GLU A 34 4.98 -17.71 -2.45
N GLU A 35 5.24 -18.77 -1.69
CA GLU A 35 4.64 -18.99 -0.37
C GLU A 35 4.97 -17.86 0.61
N TRP A 36 6.24 -17.49 0.73
CA TRP A 36 6.65 -16.37 1.58
C TRP A 36 6.01 -15.04 1.14
N ARG A 37 6.02 -14.77 -0.17
CA ARG A 37 5.42 -13.56 -0.74
C ARG A 37 3.91 -13.50 -0.50
N ARG A 38 3.21 -14.64 -0.60
CA ARG A 38 1.77 -14.76 -0.30
C ARG A 38 1.48 -14.48 1.17
N ASP A 39 2.30 -15.02 2.07
CA ASP A 39 2.11 -14.87 3.51
C ASP A 39 2.38 -13.41 3.93
N LEU A 40 3.41 -12.77 3.37
CA LEU A 40 3.64 -11.34 3.60
C LEU A 40 2.54 -10.44 3.03
N ARG A 41 2.02 -10.74 1.83
CA ARG A 41 0.84 -10.04 1.29
C ARG A 41 -0.37 -10.16 2.22
N SER A 42 -0.59 -11.36 2.76
CA SER A 42 -1.69 -11.61 3.71
C SER A 42 -1.48 -10.86 5.03
N PHE A 43 -0.24 -10.80 5.51
CA PHE A 43 0.13 -10.07 6.72
C PHE A 43 -0.08 -8.55 6.60
N VAL A 44 0.33 -7.94 5.48
CA VAL A 44 0.22 -6.47 5.30
C VAL A 44 -1.16 -6.00 4.83
N ARG A 45 -2.01 -6.91 4.32
CA ARG A 45 -3.31 -6.55 3.76
C ARG A 45 -4.16 -5.64 4.67
N PRO A 46 -4.37 -5.95 5.97
CA PRO A 46 -5.26 -5.13 6.81
C PRO A 46 -4.75 -3.70 7.01
N ILE A 47 -3.43 -3.52 7.17
CA ILE A 47 -2.85 -2.19 7.36
C ILE A 47 -2.86 -1.37 6.07
N VAL A 48 -2.66 -2.02 4.92
CA VAL A 48 -2.75 -1.36 3.61
C VAL A 48 -4.18 -0.93 3.31
N GLU A 49 -5.17 -1.80 3.56
CA GLU A 49 -6.59 -1.49 3.39
C GLU A 49 -7.01 -0.27 4.22
N ALA A 50 -6.68 -0.26 5.51
CA ALA A 50 -6.98 0.87 6.40
C ALA A 50 -6.27 2.17 5.97
N ALA A 51 -5.02 2.08 5.52
CA ALA A 51 -4.27 3.25 5.06
C ALA A 51 -4.86 3.85 3.78
N LEU A 52 -5.31 3.00 2.85
CA LEU A 52 -5.98 3.46 1.62
C LEU A 52 -7.31 4.13 1.94
N GLU A 53 -8.13 3.53 2.81
CA GLU A 53 -9.40 4.11 3.26
C GLU A 53 -9.19 5.50 3.88
N SER A 54 -8.26 5.61 4.84
CA SER A 54 -7.96 6.88 5.50
C SER A 54 -7.44 7.94 4.52
N SER A 55 -6.61 7.54 3.54
CA SER A 55 -6.12 8.44 2.50
C SER A 55 -7.25 8.94 1.59
N ASP A 56 -8.17 8.05 1.20
CA ASP A 56 -9.32 8.39 0.36
C ASP A 56 -10.26 9.37 1.08
N GLU A 57 -10.54 9.14 2.37
CA GLU A 57 -11.31 10.07 3.21
C GLU A 57 -10.65 11.46 3.29
N PHE A 58 -9.34 11.50 3.52
CA PHE A 58 -8.59 12.75 3.60
C PHE A 58 -8.65 13.53 2.28
N LEU A 59 -8.45 12.86 1.14
CA LEU A 59 -8.52 13.50 -0.18
C LEU A 59 -9.94 13.99 -0.51
N ALA A 60 -10.97 13.23 -0.12
CA ALA A 60 -12.36 13.66 -0.26
C ALA A 60 -12.68 14.90 0.61
N ALA A 61 -12.15 14.97 1.83
CA ALA A 61 -12.33 16.13 2.70
C ALA A 61 -11.57 17.37 2.18
N ALA A 62 -10.34 17.19 1.69
CA ALA A 62 -9.51 18.26 1.16
C ALA A 62 -10.11 18.88 -0.12
N THR A 63 -10.70 18.07 -1.00
CA THR A 63 -11.32 18.54 -2.25
C THR A 63 -12.62 19.32 -2.01
N ARG A 64 -13.39 19.01 -0.95
CA ARG A 64 -14.60 19.77 -0.56
C ARG A 64 -14.33 21.17 -0.02
N ARG A 65 -13.11 21.44 0.47
CA ARG A 65 -12.75 22.69 1.14
C ARG A 65 -12.21 23.79 0.22
N LYS A 66 -12.10 23.58 -1.10
CA LYS A 66 -11.63 24.64 -2.00
C LYS A 66 -12.64 25.80 -2.02
N PRO A 67 -12.29 27.02 -1.56
CA PRO A 67 -13.13 28.18 -1.75
C PRO A 67 -13.08 28.60 -3.22
N THR A 68 -14.24 28.78 -3.84
CA THR A 68 -14.38 29.38 -5.17
C THR A 68 -13.92 30.85 -5.08
N PRO A 69 -12.97 31.30 -5.92
CA PRO A 69 -12.53 32.68 -5.93
C PRO A 69 -13.51 33.56 -6.74
N GLU A 70 -14.73 33.77 -6.26
CA GLU A 70 -15.71 34.69 -6.87
C GLU A 70 -16.52 35.45 -5.81
N ASP A 71 -15.85 36.04 -4.82
CA ASP A 71 -16.48 37.01 -3.91
C ASP A 71 -15.45 38.05 -3.42
N ARG A 72 -14.84 38.79 -4.37
CA ARG A 72 -14.12 40.03 -4.11
C ARG A 72 -14.37 41.06 -5.19
#